data_AF-A0A8I0KGZ5-F1
#
_entry.id   AF-A0A8I0KGZ5-F1
#
_cell.length_a   1.000
_cell.length_b   1.000
_cell.length_c   1.000
_cell.angle_alpha   90.00
_cell.angle_beta   90.00
_cell.angle_gamma   90.00
#
_symmetry.space_group_name_H-M   'P 1'
#
loop_
_entity.id
_entity.type
_entity.pdbx_description
1 polymer ?
#
loop_
_entity_poly.entity_id
_entity_poly.type
_entity_poly.pdbx_seq_one_letter_code
_entity_poly.pdbx_strand_id
1 'polypeptide(L)'
;MSQRLPDASEESLNIVRRRIMAITWVVTSIHGLFGAIGAAQAIGDDRRGDQIILLGVSVPLAIIIYAVTIVILQKPFLGWRTTPWLVLLLGICAAGFVWVL
;
A
#
# COMPACT_ATOMS: atom_id res chain seq x y z
N MET A 1 47.71 -7.38 -1.65
CA MET A 1 46.77 -6.38 -1.10
C MET A 1 45.53 -6.35 -1.99
N SER A 2 44.45 -7.05 -1.61
CA SER A 2 43.20 -6.94 -2.35
C SER A 2 42.57 -5.58 -2.03
N GLN A 3 42.54 -4.66 -2.99
CA GLN A 3 41.71 -3.48 -2.93
C GLN A 3 40.25 -3.95 -2.91
N ARG A 4 39.75 -4.16 -1.70
CA ARG A 4 38.34 -4.36 -1.45
C ARG A 4 37.60 -3.15 -2.01
N LEU A 5 36.54 -3.39 -2.77
CA LEU A 5 35.54 -2.43 -3.22
C LEU A 5 34.23 -2.62 -2.41
N PRO A 6 34.22 -2.69 -1.05
CA PRO A 6 33.04 -3.14 -0.32
C PRO A 6 31.89 -2.15 -0.47
N ASP A 7 32.21 -0.86 -0.42
CA ASP A 7 31.24 0.23 -0.25
C ASP A 7 30.26 0.33 -1.43
N ALA A 8 30.75 0.24 -2.67
CA ALA A 8 29.90 0.29 -3.86
C ALA A 8 29.00 -0.96 -4.02
N SER A 9 29.51 -2.13 -3.64
CA SER A 9 28.75 -3.38 -3.71
C SER A 9 27.65 -3.44 -2.64
N GLU A 10 27.93 -2.99 -1.43
CA GLU A 10 26.95 -2.96 -0.34
C GLU A 10 25.84 -1.93 -0.59
N GLU A 11 26.19 -0.77 -1.14
CA GLU A 11 25.19 0.24 -1.50
C GLU A 11 24.23 -0.26 -2.59
N SER A 12 24.75 -0.88 -3.65
CA SER A 12 23.91 -1.45 -4.71
C SER A 12 23.01 -2.58 -4.20
N LEU A 13 23.52 -3.45 -3.33
CA LEU A 13 22.73 -4.50 -2.67
C LEU A 13 21.62 -3.91 -1.78
N ASN A 14 21.90 -2.85 -1.04
CA ASN A 14 20.91 -2.17 -0.20
C ASN A 14 19.78 -1.55 -1.05
N ILE A 15 20.10 -0.98 -2.21
CA ILE A 15 19.09 -0.45 -3.15
C ILE A 15 18.18 -1.57 -3.64
N VAL A 16 18.75 -2.70 -4.07
CA VAL A 16 17.98 -3.84 -4.57
C VAL A 16 17.10 -4.43 -3.46
N ARG A 17 17.67 -4.66 -2.28
CA ARG A 17 16.94 -5.15 -1.09
C ARG A 17 15.72 -4.28 -0.80
N ARG A 18 15.90 -2.96 -0.80
CA ARG A 18 14.85 -1.99 -0.53
C ARG A 18 13.72 -2.02 -1.57
N ARG A 19 14.06 -2.18 -2.84
CA ARG A 19 13.08 -2.33 -3.92
C ARG A 19 12.29 -3.63 -3.78
N ILE A 20 12.97 -4.75 -3.50
CA ILE A 20 12.31 -6.05 -3.28
C ILE A 20 11.36 -5.95 -2.08
N MET A 21 11.82 -5.40 -0.95
CA MET A 21 10.96 -5.19 0.22
C MET A 21 9.74 -4.32 -0.10
N ALA A 22 9.92 -3.22 -0.84
CA ALA A 22 8.80 -2.37 -1.24
C ALA A 22 7.80 -3.10 -2.14
N ILE A 23 8.28 -3.87 -3.12
CA ILE A 23 7.42 -4.65 -4.02
C ILE A 23 6.66 -5.72 -3.24
N THR A 24 7.36 -6.52 -2.42
CA THR A 24 6.73 -7.57 -1.61
C THR A 24 5.70 -6.98 -0.65
N TRP A 25 6.02 -5.86 0.01
CA TRP A 25 5.07 -5.14 0.86
C TRP A 25 3.84 -4.70 0.08
N VAL A 26 4.03 -3.97 -1.03
CA VAL A 26 2.92 -3.45 -1.84
C VAL A 26 2.03 -4.58 -2.33
N VAL A 27 2.59 -5.67 -2.85
CA VAL A 27 1.82 -6.82 -3.35
C VAL A 27 0.97 -7.44 -2.23
N THR A 28 1.57 -7.75 -1.09
CA THR A 28 0.86 -8.38 0.04
C THR A 28 -0.22 -7.46 0.60
N SER A 29 0.08 -6.17 0.77
CA SER A 29 -0.86 -5.27 1.39
C SER A 29 -1.99 -4.84 0.44
N ILE A 30 -1.73 -4.71 -0.88
CA ILE A 30 -2.79 -4.51 -1.88
C ILE A 30 -3.72 -5.72 -1.92
N HIS A 31 -3.21 -6.95 -1.76
CA HIS A 31 -4.06 -8.13 -1.64
C HIS A 31 -4.98 -8.03 -0.42
N GLY A 32 -4.47 -7.57 0.72
CA GLY A 32 -5.29 -7.28 1.91
C GLY A 32 -6.33 -6.19 1.68
N LEU A 33 -5.98 -5.12 0.95
CA LEU A 33 -6.90 -4.03 0.62
C LEU A 33 -8.05 -4.49 -0.27
N PHE A 34 -7.73 -5.18 -1.37
CA PHE A 34 -8.74 -5.76 -2.25
C PHE A 34 -9.54 -6.86 -1.56
N GLY A 35 -8.93 -7.63 -0.66
CA GLY A 35 -9.62 -8.62 0.16
C GLY A 35 -10.70 -7.99 1.05
N ALA A 36 -10.40 -6.87 1.72
CA ALA A 36 -11.38 -6.16 2.55
C ALA A 36 -12.53 -5.56 1.72
N ILE A 37 -12.23 -4.94 0.59
CA ILE A 37 -13.25 -4.35 -0.31
C ILE A 37 -14.09 -5.46 -0.95
N GLY A 38 -13.46 -6.51 -1.47
CA GLY A 38 -14.15 -7.65 -2.06
C GLY A 38 -15.02 -8.41 -1.05
N ALA A 39 -14.56 -8.54 0.20
CA ALA A 39 -15.37 -9.09 1.28
C ALA A 39 -16.60 -8.23 1.57
N ALA A 40 -16.47 -6.90 1.55
CA ALA A 40 -17.62 -6.01 1.67
C ALA A 40 -18.64 -6.22 0.54
N GLN A 41 -18.17 -6.43 -0.69
CA GLN A 41 -19.03 -6.70 -1.85
C GLN A 41 -19.67 -8.09 -1.83
N ALA A 42 -19.04 -9.07 -1.19
CA ALA A 42 -19.53 -10.44 -1.11
C ALA A 42 -20.60 -10.63 -0.02
N ILE A 43 -20.71 -9.70 0.93
CA ILE A 43 -21.72 -9.73 1.99
C ILE A 43 -23.05 -9.24 1.42
N GLY A 44 -24.16 -9.92 1.77
CA GLY A 44 -25.50 -9.55 1.33
C GLY A 44 -25.98 -8.18 1.84
N ASP A 45 -26.94 -7.59 1.12
CA ASP A 45 -27.46 -6.23 1.38
C ASP A 45 -28.13 -6.09 2.76
N ASP A 46 -28.57 -7.20 3.35
CA ASP A 46 -29.13 -7.28 4.70
C ASP A 46 -28.11 -6.94 5.79
N ARG A 47 -26.81 -6.95 5.46
CA ARG A 47 -25.69 -6.68 6.38
C ARG A 47 -24.90 -5.45 5.97
N ARG A 48 -25.58 -4.41 5.48
CA ARG A 48 -24.96 -3.13 5.07
C ARG A 48 -24.02 -2.52 6.12
N GLY A 49 -24.32 -2.66 7.41
CA GLY A 49 -23.43 -2.21 8.49
C GLY A 49 -22.04 -2.86 8.44
N ASP A 50 -21.98 -4.16 8.16
CA ASP A 50 -20.71 -4.90 8.08
C ASP A 50 -19.93 -4.54 6.82
N GLN A 51 -20.63 -4.31 5.70
CA GLN A 51 -20.03 -3.79 4.47
C GLN A 51 -19.34 -2.44 4.72
N ILE A 52 -20.03 -1.53 5.41
CA ILE A 52 -19.49 -0.20 5.78
C ILE A 52 -18.28 -0.34 6.69
N ILE A 53 -18.30 -1.26 7.67
CA ILE A 53 -17.15 -1.49 8.56
C ILE A 53 -15.94 -1.98 7.78
N LEU A 54 -16.10 -2.96 6.88
CA LEU A 54 -15.00 -3.48 6.06
C LEU A 54 -14.41 -2.42 5.13
N LEU A 55 -15.26 -1.61 4.50
CA LEU A 55 -14.82 -0.45 3.73
C LEU A 55 -14.15 0.61 4.62
N GLY A 56 -14.66 0.82 5.82
CA GLY A 56 -14.07 1.70 6.84
C GLY A 56 -12.63 1.31 7.19
N VAL A 57 -12.37 0.01 7.39
CA VAL A 57 -11.03 -0.54 7.67
C VAL A 57 -10.11 -0.46 6.45
N SER A 58 -10.65 -0.43 5.23
CA SER A 58 -9.85 -0.30 4.01
C SER A 58 -9.11 1.05 3.92
N VAL A 59 -9.67 2.13 4.50
CA VAL A 59 -9.07 3.48 4.49
C VAL A 59 -7.77 3.56 5.31
N PRO A 60 -7.73 3.21 6.61
CA PRO A 60 -6.47 3.20 7.35
C PRO A 60 -5.47 2.20 6.77
N LEU A 61 -5.94 1.08 6.22
CA LEU A 61 -5.08 0.13 5.51
C LEU A 61 -4.39 0.79 4.31
N ALA A 62 -5.13 1.50 3.44
CA ALA A 62 -4.56 2.27 2.33
C ALA A 62 -3.51 3.29 2.78
N ILE A 63 -3.76 3.99 3.90
CA ILE A 63 -2.80 4.95 4.48
C ILE A 63 -1.52 4.24 4.96
N ILE A 64 -1.66 3.10 5.63
CA ILE A 64 -0.52 2.30 6.12
C ILE A 64 0.31 1.78 4.94
N ILE A 65 -0.34 1.27 3.90
CA ILE A 65 0.33 0.82 2.66
C ILE A 65 1.19 1.93 2.10
N TYR A 66 0.62 3.13 1.95
CA TYR A 66 1.32 4.29 1.46
C TYR A 66 2.50 4.67 2.36
N ALA A 67 2.25 4.88 3.66
CA ALA A 67 3.24 5.35 4.60
C ALA A 67 4.45 4.41 4.70
N VAL A 68 4.22 3.11 4.82
CA VAL A 68 5.30 2.10 4.88
C VAL A 68 6.07 2.06 3.57
N THR A 69 5.39 2.15 2.42
CA THR A 69 6.07 2.20 1.12
C THR A 69 6.99 3.43 1.01
N ILE A 70 6.55 4.58 1.49
CA ILE A 70 7.35 5.81 1.51
C ILE A 70 8.58 5.66 2.40
N VAL A 71 8.43 5.07 3.59
CA VAL A 71 9.54 4.81 4.51
C VAL A 71 10.54 3.83 3.89
N ILE A 72 10.06 2.71 3.33
CA ILE A 72 10.91 1.74 2.65
C ILE A 72 11.65 2.43 1.51
N LEU A 73 10.98 3.19 0.64
CA LEU A 73 11.62 3.80 -0.52
C LEU A 73 12.42 5.07 -0.20
N GLN A 74 12.41 5.53 1.05
CA GLN A 74 13.04 6.77 1.52
C GLN A 74 12.64 7.97 0.63
N LYS A 75 11.33 8.12 0.40
CA LYS A 75 10.76 9.20 -0.41
C LYS A 75 10.15 10.29 0.47
N PRO A 76 9.97 11.52 -0.04
CA PRO A 76 9.19 12.53 0.66
C PRO A 76 7.72 12.08 0.76
N PHE A 77 7.12 12.30 1.94
CA PHE A 77 5.73 11.89 2.21
C PHE A 77 4.69 12.65 1.37
N LEU A 78 4.97 13.90 0.99
CA LEU A 78 4.15 14.67 0.06
C LEU A 78 5.03 15.16 -1.08
N GLY A 79 4.65 14.85 -2.31
CA GLY A 79 5.41 15.22 -3.49
C GLY A 79 4.72 14.75 -4.77
N TRP A 80 5.01 15.43 -5.88
CA TRP A 80 4.35 15.16 -7.16
C TRP A 80 4.44 13.70 -7.62
N ARG A 81 5.49 12.98 -7.24
CA ARG A 81 5.68 11.56 -7.59
C ARG A 81 5.05 10.57 -6.60
N THR A 82 4.71 11.01 -5.39
CA THR A 82 4.22 10.15 -4.30
C THR A 82 2.73 10.35 -4.05
N THR A 83 2.27 11.59 -4.05
CA THR A 83 0.86 11.97 -3.82
C THR A 83 -0.14 11.28 -4.77
N PRO A 84 0.13 11.10 -6.08
CA PRO A 84 -0.80 10.38 -6.96
C PRO A 84 -1.10 8.94 -6.51
N TRP A 85 -0.13 8.27 -5.87
CA TRP A 85 -0.33 6.92 -5.34
C TRP A 85 -1.23 6.89 -4.12
N LEU A 86 -1.10 7.88 -3.23
CA LEU A 86 -2.02 8.02 -2.10
C LEU A 86 -3.45 8.30 -2.59
N VAL A 87 -3.60 9.20 -3.56
CA VAL A 87 -4.91 9.52 -4.16
C VAL A 87 -5.50 8.28 -4.83
N LEU A 88 -4.69 7.48 -5.54
CA LEU A 88 -5.15 6.23 -6.14
C LEU A 88 -5.67 5.24 -5.09
N LEU A 89 -4.91 4.99 -4.03
CA LEU A 89 -5.29 4.06 -2.97
C LEU A 89 -6.58 4.52 -2.27
N LEU A 90 -6.68 5.81 -1.93
CA LEU A 90 -7.89 6.37 -1.33
C LEU A 90 -9.07 6.42 -2.29
N GLY A 91 -8.82 6.64 -3.59
CA GLY A 91 -9.83 6.63 -4.64
C GLY A 91 -10.49 5.26 -4.79
N ILE A 92 -9.73 4.18 -4.66
CA ILE A 92 -10.26 2.81 -4.64
C ILE A 92 -11.18 2.60 -3.42
N CYS A 93 -10.77 3.06 -2.24
CA CYS A 93 -11.63 3.02 -1.05
C CYS A 93 -12.93 3.81 -1.26
N ALA A 94 -12.82 5.03 -1.78
CA ALA A 94 -13.97 5.90 -2.06
C ALA A 94 -14.93 5.27 -3.06
N ALA A 95 -14.43 4.62 -4.12
CA ALA A 95 -15.25 3.88 -5.06
C ALA A 95 -16.04 2.75 -4.39
N GLY A 96 -15.41 2.04 -3.44
CA GLY A 96 -16.10 1.05 -2.60
C GLY A 96 -17.24 1.65 -1.78
N PHE A 97 -17.01 2.82 -1.16
CA PHE A 97 -18.06 3.54 -0.42
C PHE A 97 -19.21 4.02 -1.30
N VAL A 98 -18.92 4.56 -2.48
CA VAL A 98 -19.96 4.99 -3.45
C VAL A 98 -20.84 3.83 -3.90
N TRP A 99 -20.32 2.60 -3.91
CA TRP A 99 -21.10 1.43 -4.25
C TRP A 99 -22.06 0.99 -3.11
N VAL A 100 -21.65 1.12 -1.85
CA VAL A 100 -22.46 0.70 -0.68
C VAL A 100 -23.46 1.78 -0.23
N LEU A 101 -23.14 3.06 -0.42
CA LEU A 101 -23.93 4.21 0.06
C LEU A 101 -25.03 4.64 -0.91
#